data_AF-A0A929CLQ2-F1
#
_entry.id   AF-A0A929CLQ2-F1
#
_cell.length_a   1.000
_cell.length_b   1.000
_cell.length_c   1.000
_cell.angle_alpha   90.00
_cell.angle_beta   90.00
_cell.angle_gamma   90.00
#
_symmetry.space_group_name_H-M   'P 1'
#
loop_
_entity.id
_entity.type
_entity.pdbx_description
1 polymer ?
#
loop_
_entity_poly.entity_id
_entity_poly.type
_entity_poly.pdbx_seq_one_letter_code
_entity_poly.pdbx_strand_id
1 'polypeptide(L)'
;SNNTQAIIDFLNQKTDHNIDSLEVRQLKGFIRRSESYAATRYLGLKDENVHFLDLPFYETGTTKKNNLSKEDIDIVSNLIKEIKPHQIYAAGDLADPHGTHKVCLDAIFIALEELKTNAFMKDCWVWLYRGAWHEWESYEIDMAVPMSPDQVLKKRHAIFYHQSQKDGVMFQGDDSREFWVRVEDRNRLTAKKYNDLGLADYEAIEAFKRYYF
;
A
#
# COMPACT_ATOMS: atom_id res chain seq x y z
N SER A 1 -19.64 7.67 26.66
CA SER A 1 -20.72 8.51 26.11
C SER A 1 -20.45 10.02 26.17
N ASN A 2 -19.45 10.55 26.90
CA ASN A 2 -19.04 11.97 26.77
C ASN A 2 -18.01 12.21 25.64
N ASN A 3 -17.19 11.21 25.32
CA ASN A 3 -16.10 11.34 24.34
C ASN A 3 -16.61 11.40 22.88
N THR A 4 -17.66 10.64 22.54
CA THR A 4 -18.25 10.63 21.20
C THR A 4 -18.90 11.97 20.84
N GLN A 5 -19.56 12.62 21.80
CA GLN A 5 -20.17 13.94 21.58
C GLN A 5 -19.10 15.00 21.30
N ALA A 6 -17.98 14.98 22.05
CA ALA A 6 -16.86 15.88 21.82
C ALA A 6 -16.22 15.72 20.42
N ILE A 7 -16.11 14.49 19.92
CA ILE A 7 -15.63 14.22 18.55
C ILE A 7 -16.61 14.78 17.51
N ILE A 8 -17.91 14.58 17.69
CA ILE A 8 -18.96 15.08 16.78
C ILE A 8 -18.96 16.61 16.76
N ASP A 9 -18.90 17.24 17.93
CA ASP A 9 -18.91 18.70 18.05
C ASP A 9 -17.65 19.31 17.43
N PHE A 10 -16.49 18.68 17.60
CA PHE A 10 -15.24 19.08 16.94
C PHE A 10 -15.36 18.99 15.41
N LEU A 11 -15.88 17.88 14.88
CA LEU A 11 -16.02 17.67 13.44
C LEU A 11 -17.00 18.68 12.81
N ASN A 12 -18.09 19.02 13.50
CA ASN A 12 -19.08 19.99 13.04
C ASN A 12 -18.58 21.44 13.05
N GLN A 13 -17.60 21.77 13.90
CA GLN A 13 -17.01 23.11 14.02
C GLN A 13 -15.69 23.25 13.24
N LYS A 14 -15.22 22.18 12.61
CA LYS A 14 -13.91 22.14 11.96
C LYS A 14 -13.89 23.03 10.70
N THR A 15 -12.87 23.89 10.59
CA THR A 15 -12.51 24.54 9.32
C THR A 15 -11.29 23.84 8.69
N ASP A 16 -11.05 24.04 7.39
CA ASP A 16 -9.98 23.36 6.64
C ASP A 16 -8.56 23.54 7.23
N HIS A 17 -8.37 24.54 8.11
CA HIS A 17 -7.09 24.85 8.75
C HIS A 17 -6.89 24.20 10.13
N ASN A 18 -7.88 23.51 10.69
CA ASN A 18 -7.78 22.90 12.02
C ASN A 18 -7.10 21.53 11.97
N ILE A 19 -6.05 21.34 12.78
CA ILE A 19 -5.42 20.03 13.01
C ILE A 19 -6.41 19.13 13.76
N ASP A 20 -6.58 17.88 13.30
CA ASP A 20 -7.45 16.91 13.95
C ASP A 20 -6.99 16.62 15.40
N SER A 21 -7.95 16.54 16.33
CA SER A 21 -7.67 16.12 17.71
C SER A 21 -7.06 14.72 17.77
N LEU A 22 -6.46 14.35 18.91
CA LEU A 22 -5.93 13.00 19.09
C LEU A 22 -7.03 11.94 18.95
N GLU A 23 -8.20 12.20 19.53
CA GLU A 23 -9.37 11.33 19.51
C GLU A 23 -9.90 11.14 18.08
N VAL A 24 -9.94 12.21 17.27
CA VAL A 24 -10.34 12.14 15.86
C VAL A 24 -9.34 11.31 15.05
N ARG A 25 -8.04 11.50 15.27
CA ARG A 25 -6.99 10.73 14.59
C ARG A 25 -7.05 9.25 14.95
N GLN A 26 -7.25 8.94 16.22
CA GLN A 26 -7.45 7.57 16.69
C GLN A 26 -8.68 6.94 16.04
N LEU A 27 -9.82 7.65 16.01
CA LEU A 27 -11.03 7.16 15.35
C LEU A 27 -10.80 6.87 13.85
N LYS A 28 -10.16 7.80 13.13
CA LYS A 28 -9.79 7.60 11.72
C LYS A 28 -8.87 6.38 11.54
N GLY A 29 -7.91 6.20 12.44
CA GLY A 29 -7.04 5.03 12.48
C GLY A 29 -7.82 3.73 12.66
N PHE A 30 -8.73 3.67 13.63
CA PHE A 30 -9.58 2.49 13.87
C PHE A 30 -10.45 2.14 12.67
N ILE A 31 -11.04 3.15 12.01
CA ILE A 31 -11.83 2.94 10.79
C ILE A 31 -10.95 2.30 9.71
N ARG A 32 -9.79 2.89 9.39
CA ARG A 32 -8.90 2.39 8.33
C ARG A 32 -8.33 1.00 8.62
N ARG A 33 -8.04 0.66 9.89
CA ARG A 33 -7.64 -0.70 10.28
C ARG A 33 -8.78 -1.70 10.09
N SER A 34 -10.00 -1.33 10.47
CA SER A 34 -11.18 -2.17 10.29
C SER A 34 -11.46 -2.45 8.81
N GLU A 35 -11.32 -1.43 7.96
CA GLU A 35 -11.42 -1.56 6.50
C GLU A 35 -10.32 -2.50 5.95
N SER A 36 -9.08 -2.38 6.41
CA SER A 36 -7.97 -3.27 6.04
C SER A 36 -8.23 -4.73 6.42
N TYR A 37 -8.73 -4.99 7.64
CA TYR A 37 -9.14 -6.34 8.04
C TYR A 37 -10.27 -6.88 7.16
N ALA A 38 -11.28 -6.06 6.84
CA ALA A 38 -12.38 -6.49 5.99
C ALA A 38 -11.91 -6.87 4.57
N ALA A 39 -11.01 -6.06 3.97
CA ALA A 39 -10.42 -6.34 2.68
C ALA A 39 -9.58 -7.63 2.67
N THR A 40 -8.72 -7.80 3.67
CA THR A 40 -7.83 -8.98 3.79
C THR A 40 -8.60 -10.26 4.07
N ARG A 41 -9.62 -10.24 4.93
CA ARG A 41 -10.53 -11.38 5.14
C ARG A 41 -11.28 -11.77 3.88
N TYR A 42 -11.76 -10.80 3.10
CA TYR A 42 -12.37 -11.06 1.80
C TYR A 42 -11.42 -11.76 0.82
N LEU A 43 -10.13 -11.44 0.88
CA LEU A 43 -9.10 -12.13 0.10
C LEU A 43 -8.76 -13.53 0.63
N GLY A 44 -9.21 -13.88 1.84
CA GLY A 44 -8.96 -15.15 2.51
C GLY A 44 -7.74 -15.14 3.45
N LEU A 45 -7.19 -13.97 3.76
CA LEU A 45 -6.10 -13.82 4.74
C LEU A 45 -6.68 -13.85 6.16
N LYS A 46 -6.04 -14.62 7.03
CA LYS A 46 -6.35 -14.64 8.46
C LYS A 46 -5.77 -13.39 9.13
N ASP A 47 -6.50 -12.84 10.10
CA ASP A 47 -6.09 -11.65 10.84
C ASP A 47 -4.74 -11.80 11.54
N GLU A 48 -4.37 -13.01 11.98
CA GLU A 48 -3.09 -13.31 12.62
C GLU A 48 -1.87 -13.01 11.74
N ASN A 49 -2.06 -12.95 10.41
CA ASN A 49 -1.04 -12.61 9.43
C ASN A 49 -1.07 -11.13 9.01
N VAL A 50 -1.95 -10.31 9.60
CA VAL A 50 -2.08 -8.88 9.31
C VAL A 50 -1.41 -8.09 10.44
N HIS A 51 -0.23 -7.55 10.15
CA HIS A 51 0.57 -6.82 11.13
C HIS A 51 0.51 -5.31 10.85
N PHE A 52 -0.02 -4.55 11.80
CA PHE A 52 0.08 -3.09 11.79
C PHE A 52 1.32 -2.69 12.59
N LEU A 53 2.38 -2.30 11.88
CA LEU A 53 3.70 -2.06 12.50
C LEU A 53 3.80 -0.77 13.29
N ASP A 54 2.87 0.18 13.05
CA ASP A 54 2.80 1.44 13.79
C ASP A 54 4.17 2.12 13.94
N LEU A 55 4.88 2.19 12.80
CA LEU A 55 6.28 2.63 12.79
C LEU A 55 6.41 4.02 13.44
N PRO A 56 7.35 4.20 14.39
CA PRO A 56 7.56 5.45 15.12
C PRO A 56 7.61 6.71 14.26
N PHE A 57 8.11 6.64 13.02
CA PHE A 57 8.16 7.80 12.14
C PHE A 57 6.77 8.40 11.81
N TYR A 58 5.69 7.61 11.92
CA TYR A 58 4.31 8.07 11.75
C TYR A 58 3.79 8.91 12.91
N GLU A 59 4.31 8.72 14.13
CA GLU A 59 3.79 9.28 15.38
C GLU A 59 4.40 10.65 15.73
N THR A 60 4.10 11.68 14.93
CA THR A 60 4.62 13.04 15.19
C THR A 60 3.61 14.00 15.80
N GLY A 61 2.35 13.58 15.93
CA GLY A 61 1.28 14.46 16.35
C GLY A 61 0.99 15.63 15.39
N THR A 62 1.70 15.75 14.26
CA THR A 62 1.64 16.87 13.31
C THR A 62 1.57 16.37 11.85
N THR A 63 1.37 17.27 10.90
CA THR A 63 1.38 16.94 9.46
C THR A 63 2.77 16.51 8.97
N LYS A 64 3.84 16.92 9.65
CA LYS A 64 5.22 16.58 9.29
C LYS A 64 5.63 15.27 9.97
N LYS A 65 6.10 14.30 9.18
CA LYS A 65 6.61 13.02 9.69
C LYS A 65 8.05 13.14 10.22
N ASN A 66 8.43 12.24 11.12
CA ASN A 66 9.80 12.18 11.64
C ASN A 66 10.70 11.57 10.58
N ASN A 67 12.00 11.79 10.71
CA ASN A 67 12.97 11.02 9.94
C ASN A 67 12.93 9.55 10.39
N LEU A 68 13.23 8.66 9.46
CA LEU A 68 13.38 7.24 9.76
C LEU A 68 14.45 7.03 10.83
N SER A 69 14.15 6.22 11.83
CA SER A 69 15.03 5.90 12.95
C SER A 69 15.46 4.43 12.93
N LYS A 70 16.43 4.08 13.79
CA LYS A 70 16.86 2.70 13.97
C LYS A 70 15.74 1.81 14.52
N GLU A 71 14.85 2.36 15.34
CA GLU A 71 13.70 1.64 15.88
C GLU A 71 12.73 1.21 14.77
N ASP A 72 12.44 2.09 13.81
CA ASP A 72 11.61 1.76 12.64
C ASP A 72 12.21 0.59 11.85
N ILE A 73 13.53 0.63 11.62
CA ILE A 73 14.27 -0.41 10.89
C ILE A 73 14.22 -1.74 11.66
N ASP A 74 14.43 -1.70 12.97
CA ASP A 74 14.43 -2.90 13.81
C ASP A 74 13.06 -3.59 13.82
N ILE A 75 11.96 -2.82 13.85
CA ILE A 75 10.59 -3.37 13.75
C ILE A 75 10.41 -4.14 12.44
N VAL A 76 10.80 -3.54 11.30
CA VAL A 76 10.71 -4.19 9.98
C VAL A 76 11.61 -5.43 9.90
N SER A 77 12.86 -5.29 10.34
CA SER A 77 13.85 -6.37 10.37
C SER A 77 13.37 -7.56 11.20
N ASN A 78 12.76 -7.31 12.36
CA ASN A 78 12.26 -8.36 13.24
C ASN A 78 11.09 -9.13 12.61
N LEU A 79 10.15 -8.45 11.96
CA LEU A 79 9.06 -9.12 11.24
C LEU A 79 9.58 -10.02 10.12
N ILE A 80 10.56 -9.54 9.33
CA ILE A 80 11.15 -10.34 8.25
C ILE A 80 11.88 -11.58 8.83
N LYS A 81 12.59 -11.44 9.95
CA LYS A 81 13.24 -12.58 10.64
C LYS A 81 12.25 -13.59 11.21
N GLU A 82 11.09 -13.13 11.67
CA GLU A 82 10.02 -13.98 12.20
C GLU A 82 9.38 -14.80 11.08
N ILE A 83 8.97 -14.12 10.00
CA ILE A 83 8.27 -14.75 8.86
C ILE A 83 9.22 -15.59 8.00
N LYS A 84 10.46 -15.14 7.81
CA LYS A 84 11.45 -15.71 6.86
C LYS A 84 10.86 -15.89 5.45
N PRO A 85 10.39 -14.81 4.82
CA PRO A 85 9.66 -14.89 3.56
C PRO A 85 10.55 -15.33 2.41
N HIS A 86 9.97 -16.05 1.44
CA HIS A 86 10.60 -16.30 0.14
C HIS A 86 10.35 -15.14 -0.84
N GLN A 87 9.32 -14.33 -0.61
CA GLN A 87 8.96 -13.21 -1.47
C GLN A 87 8.43 -12.04 -0.63
N ILE A 88 8.86 -10.83 -0.96
CA ILE A 88 8.39 -9.57 -0.37
C ILE A 88 7.86 -8.70 -1.50
N TYR A 89 6.65 -8.19 -1.33
CA TYR A 89 6.04 -7.24 -2.25
C TYR A 89 5.99 -5.87 -1.60
N ALA A 90 6.54 -4.86 -2.26
CA ALA A 90 6.59 -3.50 -1.74
C ALA A 90 6.15 -2.47 -2.80
N ALA A 91 5.54 -1.38 -2.34
CA ALA A 91 5.17 -0.28 -3.23
C ALA A 91 6.45 0.47 -3.69
N GLY A 92 6.83 0.31 -4.95
CA GLY A 92 7.93 1.02 -5.60
C GLY A 92 7.53 2.38 -6.17
N ASP A 93 6.35 2.90 -5.80
CA ASP A 93 5.85 4.16 -6.32
C ASP A 93 6.46 5.35 -5.59
N LEU A 94 7.52 5.90 -6.19
CA LEU A 94 8.22 7.09 -5.68
C LEU A 94 7.49 8.41 -5.99
N ALA A 95 6.37 8.37 -6.72
CA ALA A 95 5.52 9.54 -6.97
C ALA A 95 4.54 9.77 -5.79
N ASP A 96 5.06 9.85 -4.57
CA ASP A 96 4.29 10.19 -3.37
C ASP A 96 4.50 11.66 -2.98
N PRO A 97 3.48 12.54 -3.07
CA PRO A 97 3.59 13.95 -2.69
C PRO A 97 3.88 14.17 -1.19
N HIS A 98 3.64 13.18 -0.33
CA HIS A 98 3.95 13.24 1.10
C HIS A 98 5.23 12.48 1.49
N GLY A 99 5.86 11.78 0.54
CA GLY A 99 7.10 11.03 0.74
C GLY A 99 7.00 9.82 1.68
N THR A 100 5.82 9.50 2.19
CA THR A 100 5.58 8.38 3.13
C THR A 100 5.85 7.00 2.51
N HIS A 101 5.46 6.77 1.26
CA HIS A 101 5.78 5.53 0.53
C HIS A 101 7.29 5.36 0.39
N LYS A 102 8.00 6.46 0.09
CA LYS A 102 9.47 6.45 0.01
C LYS A 102 10.09 6.08 1.36
N VAL A 103 9.63 6.69 2.46
CA VAL A 103 10.17 6.39 3.80
C VAL A 103 9.93 4.93 4.20
N CYS A 104 8.74 4.38 3.93
CA CYS A 104 8.47 2.95 4.18
C CYS A 104 9.35 2.05 3.31
N LEU A 105 9.53 2.39 2.04
CA LEU A 105 10.38 1.62 1.14
C LEU A 105 11.86 1.68 1.57
N ASP A 106 12.34 2.86 1.97
CA ASP A 106 13.68 3.05 2.53
C ASP A 106 13.88 2.17 3.78
N ALA A 107 12.88 2.09 4.67
CA ALA A 107 12.92 1.21 5.84
C ALA A 107 13.06 -0.27 5.47
N ILE A 108 12.32 -0.72 4.46
CA ILE A 108 12.42 -2.09 3.93
C ILE A 108 13.81 -2.33 3.33
N PHE A 109 14.34 -1.41 2.53
CA PHE A 109 15.66 -1.57 1.91
C PHE A 109 16.78 -1.62 2.95
N ILE A 110 16.75 -0.76 3.96
CA ILE A 110 17.74 -0.80 5.03
C ILE A 110 17.63 -2.11 5.82
N ALA A 111 16.42 -2.58 6.12
CA ALA A 111 16.22 -3.87 6.78
C ALA A 111 16.76 -5.04 5.92
N LEU A 112 16.52 -5.02 4.60
CA LEU A 112 17.04 -6.04 3.68
C LEU A 112 18.57 -6.07 3.67
N GLU A 113 19.23 -4.91 3.63
CA GLU A 113 20.68 -4.78 3.71
C GLU A 113 21.25 -5.36 5.02
N GLU A 114 20.58 -5.16 6.14
CA GLU A 114 20.98 -5.76 7.43
C GLU A 114 20.79 -7.29 7.45
N LEU A 115 19.78 -7.79 6.75
CA LEU A 115 19.38 -9.20 6.80
C LEU A 115 20.02 -10.07 5.73
N LYS A 116 20.54 -9.50 4.63
CA LYS A 116 20.94 -10.25 3.44
C LYS A 116 21.98 -11.34 3.65
N THR A 117 22.77 -11.24 4.71
CA THR A 117 23.76 -12.26 5.08
C THR A 117 23.13 -13.51 5.72
N ASN A 118 21.89 -13.43 6.19
CA ASN A 118 21.17 -14.56 6.76
C ASN A 118 20.83 -15.61 5.69
N ALA A 119 20.95 -16.89 6.04
CA ALA A 119 20.78 -17.99 5.08
C ALA A 119 19.41 -17.99 4.36
N PHE A 120 18.33 -17.64 5.06
CA PHE A 120 16.98 -17.62 4.48
C PHE A 120 16.77 -16.49 3.45
N MET A 121 17.62 -15.45 3.45
CA MET A 121 17.51 -14.35 2.51
C MET A 121 18.08 -14.69 1.13
N LYS A 122 18.89 -15.75 1.00
CA LYS A 122 19.49 -16.17 -0.28
C LYS A 122 18.46 -16.50 -1.35
N ASP A 123 17.32 -17.03 -0.91
CA ASP A 123 16.20 -17.42 -1.77
C ASP A 123 14.99 -16.47 -1.62
N CYS A 124 15.18 -15.28 -1.02
CA CYS A 124 14.13 -14.27 -0.87
C CYS A 124 14.15 -13.29 -2.05
N TRP A 125 13.03 -13.13 -2.74
CA TRP A 125 12.88 -12.14 -3.82
C TRP A 125 12.07 -10.93 -3.38
N VAL A 126 12.45 -9.74 -3.85
CA VAL A 126 11.74 -8.50 -3.55
C VAL A 126 11.17 -7.94 -4.85
N TRP A 127 9.85 -7.78 -4.87
CA TRP A 127 9.07 -7.35 -6.02
C TRP A 127 8.44 -5.98 -5.76
N LEU A 128 8.72 -5.02 -6.63
CA LEU A 128 8.22 -3.67 -6.56
C LEU A 128 7.04 -3.48 -7.51
N TYR A 129 5.88 -3.11 -6.96
CA TYR A 129 4.69 -2.74 -7.74
C TYR A 129 4.46 -1.22 -7.70
N ARG A 130 3.78 -0.68 -8.70
CA ARG A 130 3.41 0.75 -8.74
C ARG A 130 1.97 0.97 -8.26
N GLY A 131 1.67 2.20 -7.83
CA GLY A 131 0.32 2.63 -7.46
C GLY A 131 -0.59 2.84 -8.68
N ALA A 132 -1.76 3.43 -8.44
CA ALA A 132 -2.79 3.61 -9.48
C ALA A 132 -2.45 4.68 -10.54
N TRP A 133 -1.33 5.39 -10.39
CA TRP A 133 -1.01 6.59 -11.19
C TRP A 133 -0.08 6.32 -12.36
N HIS A 134 0.93 5.48 -12.16
CA HIS A 134 1.93 5.15 -13.16
C HIS A 134 2.16 3.64 -13.15
N GLU A 135 2.51 3.09 -14.29
CA GLU A 135 2.91 1.69 -14.42
C GLU A 135 4.32 1.63 -15.02
N TRP A 136 5.00 0.50 -14.83
CA TRP A 136 6.28 0.23 -15.49
C TRP A 136 6.13 0.17 -17.01
N GLU A 137 7.14 0.68 -17.74
CA GLU A 137 7.22 0.40 -19.16
C GLU A 137 7.53 -1.07 -19.41
N SER A 138 7.06 -1.64 -20.52
CA SER A 138 7.12 -3.07 -20.77
C SER A 138 8.53 -3.67 -20.66
N TYR A 139 9.57 -2.90 -21.00
CA TYR A 139 10.97 -3.32 -20.91
C TYR A 139 11.56 -3.26 -19.49
N GLU A 140 10.87 -2.64 -18.53
CA GLU A 140 11.27 -2.57 -17.13
C GLU A 140 10.62 -3.66 -16.26
N ILE A 141 9.67 -4.40 -16.82
CA ILE A 141 8.91 -5.43 -16.09
C ILE A 141 9.73 -6.72 -16.03
N ASP A 142 10.04 -7.16 -14.82
CA ASP A 142 10.75 -8.42 -14.56
C ASP A 142 9.78 -9.59 -14.33
N MET A 143 8.56 -9.31 -13.84
CA MET A 143 7.50 -10.29 -13.66
C MET A 143 6.14 -9.71 -14.04
N ALA A 144 5.43 -10.41 -14.92
CA ALA A 144 4.07 -10.11 -15.35
C ALA A 144 3.13 -11.23 -14.92
N VAL A 145 2.14 -10.92 -14.08
CA VAL A 145 1.19 -11.90 -13.55
C VAL A 145 -0.16 -11.69 -14.25
N PRO A 146 -0.58 -12.59 -15.16
CA PRO A 146 -1.88 -12.50 -15.79
C PRO A 146 -3.01 -12.75 -14.79
N MET A 147 -4.10 -12.03 -14.96
CA MET A 147 -5.30 -12.11 -14.12
C MET A 147 -6.51 -12.52 -14.96
N SER A 148 -7.33 -13.42 -14.41
CA SER A 148 -8.65 -13.73 -14.97
C SER A 148 -9.68 -12.64 -14.63
N PRO A 149 -10.81 -12.58 -15.35
CA PRO A 149 -11.91 -11.66 -15.01
C PRO A 149 -12.35 -11.77 -13.55
N ASP A 150 -12.48 -12.99 -13.01
CA ASP A 150 -12.86 -13.20 -11.62
C ASP A 150 -11.83 -12.64 -10.63
N GLN A 151 -10.54 -12.72 -10.95
CA GLN A 151 -9.48 -12.14 -10.11
C GLN A 151 -9.50 -10.61 -10.14
N VAL A 152 -9.80 -10.00 -11.29
CA VAL A 152 -9.99 -8.56 -11.42
C VAL A 152 -11.20 -8.10 -10.59
N LEU A 153 -12.32 -8.81 -10.70
CA LEU A 153 -13.51 -8.55 -9.87
C LEU A 153 -13.21 -8.69 -8.38
N LYS A 154 -12.49 -9.74 -7.98
CA LYS A 154 -12.07 -9.95 -6.58
C LYS A 154 -11.18 -8.79 -6.09
N LYS A 155 -10.22 -8.34 -6.90
CA LYS A 155 -9.37 -7.17 -6.57
C LYS A 155 -10.20 -5.91 -6.39
N ARG A 156 -11.16 -5.65 -7.29
CA ARG A 156 -12.06 -4.49 -7.19
C ARG A 156 -12.90 -4.52 -5.91
N HIS A 157 -13.46 -5.67 -5.56
CA HIS A 157 -14.23 -5.83 -4.32
C HIS A 157 -13.37 -5.60 -3.07
N ALA A 158 -12.11 -6.05 -3.07
CA ALA A 158 -11.18 -5.77 -1.99
C ALA A 158 -10.94 -4.25 -1.81
N ILE A 159 -10.80 -3.51 -2.92
CA ILE A 159 -10.67 -2.03 -2.89
C ILE A 159 -11.93 -1.38 -2.28
N PHE A 160 -13.12 -1.91 -2.56
CA PHE A 160 -14.37 -1.36 -2.02
C PHE A 160 -14.50 -1.48 -0.50
N TYR A 161 -13.76 -2.36 0.18
CA TYR A 161 -13.75 -2.37 1.64
C TYR A 161 -13.11 -1.12 2.25
N HIS A 162 -12.29 -0.39 1.49
CA HIS A 162 -11.67 0.88 1.91
C HIS A 162 -12.58 2.09 1.64
N GLN A 163 -13.82 2.05 2.14
CA GLN A 163 -14.86 3.07 1.87
C GLN A 163 -14.40 4.49 2.18
N SER A 164 -13.73 4.70 3.31
CA SER A 164 -13.24 6.02 3.73
C SER A 164 -12.10 6.57 2.86
N GLN A 165 -11.49 5.74 2.00
CA GLN A 165 -10.31 6.08 1.21
C GLN A 165 -10.53 5.97 -0.30
N LYS A 166 -11.56 5.24 -0.76
CA LYS A 166 -11.79 4.94 -2.18
C LYS A 166 -12.36 6.15 -2.96
N ASP A 167 -13.18 6.96 -2.30
CA ASP A 167 -13.89 8.10 -2.89
C ASP A 167 -13.17 9.39 -2.49
N GLY A 168 -12.82 10.22 -3.48
CA GLY A 168 -12.14 11.50 -3.21
C GLY A 168 -10.73 11.35 -2.65
N VAL A 169 -9.85 10.61 -3.36
CA VAL A 169 -8.41 10.63 -3.08
C VAL A 169 -7.92 12.08 -2.94
N MET A 170 -7.21 12.37 -1.85
CA MET A 170 -6.79 13.72 -1.46
C MET A 170 -5.94 14.44 -2.53
N PHE A 171 -5.43 13.68 -3.51
CA PHE A 171 -4.86 14.19 -4.75
C PHE A 171 -5.56 13.53 -5.93
N GLN A 172 -6.66 14.12 -6.37
CA GLN A 172 -7.03 14.01 -7.78
C GLN A 172 -6.06 14.94 -8.50
N GLY A 173 -5.14 14.40 -9.30
CA GLY A 173 -4.56 15.20 -10.38
C GLY A 173 -5.67 15.58 -11.38
N ASP A 174 -5.33 15.75 -12.66
CA ASP A 174 -6.36 16.05 -13.67
C ASP A 174 -7.26 14.84 -14.05
N ASP A 175 -7.05 13.67 -13.42
CA ASP A 175 -7.83 12.46 -13.67
C ASP A 175 -9.04 12.40 -12.73
N SER A 176 -10.25 12.47 -13.28
CA SER A 176 -11.53 12.48 -12.54
C SER A 176 -12.11 11.09 -12.21
N ARG A 177 -11.48 10.00 -12.68
CA ARG A 177 -12.00 8.63 -12.47
C ARG A 177 -11.90 8.19 -11.02
N GLU A 178 -12.74 7.26 -10.59
CA GLU A 178 -12.62 6.64 -9.26
C GLU A 178 -11.33 5.80 -9.17
N PHE A 179 -10.79 5.64 -7.96
CA PHE A 179 -9.51 4.96 -7.74
C PHE A 179 -9.48 3.53 -8.32
N TRP A 180 -10.56 2.77 -8.13
CA TRP A 180 -10.64 1.39 -8.62
C TRP A 180 -10.66 1.31 -10.15
N VAL A 181 -11.27 2.29 -10.83
CA VAL A 181 -11.29 2.35 -12.31
C VAL A 181 -9.88 2.54 -12.84
N ARG A 182 -9.09 3.42 -12.21
CA ARG A 182 -7.70 3.65 -12.61
C ARG A 182 -6.86 2.38 -12.45
N VAL A 183 -7.03 1.66 -11.34
CA VAL A 183 -6.33 0.40 -11.09
C VAL A 183 -6.70 -0.65 -12.14
N GLU A 184 -8.00 -0.82 -12.44
CA GLU A 184 -8.50 -1.78 -13.42
C GLU A 184 -8.00 -1.45 -14.83
N ASP A 185 -8.15 -0.20 -15.28
CA ASP A 185 -7.68 0.25 -16.59
C ASP A 185 -6.17 0.10 -16.74
N ARG A 186 -5.38 0.40 -15.70
CA ARG A 186 -3.93 0.24 -15.72
C ARG A 186 -3.55 -1.22 -16.00
N ASN A 187 -4.11 -2.16 -15.25
CA ASN A 187 -3.79 -3.57 -15.45
C ASN A 187 -4.27 -4.09 -16.82
N ARG A 188 -5.42 -3.63 -17.29
CA ARG A 188 -5.97 -3.94 -18.62
C ARG A 188 -5.08 -3.37 -19.74
N LEU A 189 -4.57 -2.16 -19.59
CA LEU A 189 -3.64 -1.55 -20.55
C LEU A 189 -2.32 -2.32 -20.64
N THR A 190 -1.79 -2.82 -19.52
CA THR A 190 -0.61 -3.71 -19.52
C THR A 190 -0.89 -5.00 -20.28
N ALA A 191 -2.05 -5.63 -20.06
CA ALA A 191 -2.46 -6.82 -20.80
C ALA A 191 -2.59 -6.53 -22.31
N LYS A 192 -3.20 -5.41 -22.67
CA LYS A 192 -3.30 -4.96 -24.06
C LYS A 192 -1.93 -4.74 -24.70
N LYS A 193 -1.00 -4.07 -24.02
CA LYS A 193 0.38 -3.88 -24.51
C LYS A 193 1.05 -5.22 -24.80
N TYR A 194 0.87 -6.22 -23.93
CA TYR A 194 1.44 -7.56 -24.10
C TYR A 194 0.80 -8.31 -25.27
N ASN A 195 -0.52 -8.21 -25.44
CA ASN A 195 -1.24 -8.76 -26.59
C ASN A 195 -0.78 -8.11 -27.91
N ASP A 196 -0.65 -6.77 -27.94
CA ASP A 196 -0.15 -6.04 -29.10
C ASP A 196 1.31 -6.43 -29.46
N LEU A 197 2.09 -6.97 -28.52
CA LEU A 197 3.41 -7.57 -28.74
C LEU A 197 3.37 -9.05 -29.18
N GLY A 198 2.19 -9.64 -29.32
CA GLY A 198 1.97 -11.02 -29.77
C GLY A 198 1.83 -12.07 -28.66
N LEU A 199 1.65 -11.65 -27.40
CA LEU A 199 1.40 -12.58 -26.29
C LEU A 199 -0.10 -12.91 -26.14
N ALA A 200 -0.40 -13.88 -25.29
CA ALA A 200 -1.78 -14.31 -25.04
C ALA A 200 -2.65 -13.18 -24.48
N ASP A 201 -3.94 -13.22 -24.84
CA ASP A 201 -4.92 -12.25 -24.38
C ASP A 201 -5.36 -12.56 -22.95
N TYR A 202 -5.30 -11.56 -22.08
CA TYR A 202 -5.68 -11.64 -20.67
C TYR A 202 -6.52 -10.42 -20.30
N GLU A 203 -7.41 -10.56 -19.32
CA GLU A 203 -8.22 -9.44 -18.83
C GLU A 203 -7.34 -8.30 -18.28
N ALA A 204 -6.31 -8.69 -17.53
CA ALA A 204 -5.42 -7.79 -16.84
C ALA A 204 -4.06 -8.45 -16.58
N ILE A 205 -3.02 -7.64 -16.46
CA ILE A 205 -1.69 -8.06 -16.00
C ILE A 205 -1.24 -7.15 -14.85
N GLU A 206 -0.79 -7.76 -13.75
CA GLU A 206 -0.06 -7.05 -12.69
C GLU A 206 1.44 -7.13 -12.98
N ALA A 207 2.13 -5.99 -12.93
CA ALA A 207 3.54 -5.87 -13.28
C ALA A 207 4.40 -5.62 -12.05
N PHE A 208 5.55 -6.27 -12.00
CA PHE A 208 6.52 -6.13 -10.93
C PHE A 208 7.93 -5.96 -11.48
N LYS A 209 8.71 -5.11 -10.80
CA LYS A 209 10.13 -4.92 -11.02
C LYS A 209 10.91 -5.56 -9.88
N ARG A 210 11.97 -6.29 -10.17
CA ARG A 210 12.79 -6.95 -9.15
C ARG A 210 13.73 -5.94 -8.50
N TYR A 211 13.78 -5.96 -7.18
CA TYR A 211 14.81 -5.30 -6.40
C TYR A 211 15.89 -6.31 -6.01
N TYR A 212 17.16 -5.93 -6.24
CA TYR A 212 18.33 -6.73 -5.92
C TYR A 212 19.06 -6.06 -4.75
N PHE A 213 19.38 -6.84 -3.70
CA PHE A 213 19.97 -6.40 -2.44
C PHE A 213 21.11 -7.35 -2.01
#